data_AF-A0A224XIQ5-F1
#
_entry.id   AF-A0A224XIQ5-F1
#
_cell.length_a   1.000
_cell.length_b   1.000
_cell.length_c   1.000
_cell.angle_alpha   90.00
_cell.angle_beta   90.00
_cell.angle_gamma   90.00
#
_symmetry.space_group_name_H-M   'P 1'
#
loop_
_entity.id
_entity.type
_entity.pdbx_description
1 polymer ?
#
loop_
_entity_poly.entity_id
_entity_poly.type
_entity_poly.pdbx_seq_one_letter_code
_entity_poly.pdbx_strand_id
1 'polypeptide(L)'
;MRLPAYQLYLYLLVLVLLCVQHVSPLCGRTECRCTNDIENGAGVAAKCIFPKRQMLEMKVGDFPEDLSSVEISGGRELRFSTEVFSRHPLLEKVKIIRVPKIFVREHSFANMTSDKLVRFEFTDANSLILEGLSWKNVASAISALVARIEQVIIQAQAFYWLKDITIKDVAKLELLEKAFQLEKPMESTIITLERVRIENLAHGTFQSLVSEIQLLNSDVKRIKPDAFNAIFIDKVLIDNTTLHRIEAGAFSHKTLIKNFTMSHVRVHELFAGGFHNAFSEMTIAHSRLDVIHSTGMNVTVASATLVGNIFSKVHRNGISFTQWTSLSLVNNTFRSVDTEAFIASLSASSNSETATVDLPPLQHSQHSLIRSPEFNFTGNCLYEIADSAFDFSLGEDFNIVIDNNFFFFKCHCDMSGPVGAIMAGSEPLIYETGYCSIDRTLAKCFHLPEGFIKMWNFTEQICLAHERILCEEVQRDAAAVIPPRNVGSGVLRSAG
;
A
#
# COMPACT_ATOMS: atom_id res chain seq x y z
N MET A 1 -72.66 21.20 -38.96
CA MET A 1 -72.40 21.89 -37.67
C MET A 1 -71.20 22.81 -37.86
N ARG A 2 -71.40 24.13 -37.81
CA ARG A 2 -70.32 25.12 -37.92
C ARG A 2 -69.78 25.35 -36.50
N LEU A 3 -68.59 24.85 -36.20
CA LEU A 3 -67.88 25.23 -34.99
C LEU A 3 -67.63 26.75 -35.01
N PRO A 4 -67.94 27.48 -33.93
CA PRO A 4 -67.71 28.92 -33.87
C PRO A 4 -66.22 29.20 -34.01
N ALA A 5 -65.86 30.17 -34.86
CA ALA A 5 -64.48 30.55 -35.19
C ALA A 5 -63.58 30.78 -33.96
N TYR A 6 -64.17 31.10 -32.82
CA TYR A 6 -63.50 31.29 -31.53
C TYR A 6 -62.88 30.00 -30.97
N GLN A 7 -63.50 28.83 -31.17
CA GLN A 7 -62.93 27.55 -30.72
C GLN A 7 -61.72 27.13 -31.56
N LEU A 8 -61.72 27.45 -32.86
CA LEU A 8 -60.57 27.19 -33.72
C LEU A 8 -59.36 28.05 -33.31
N TYR A 9 -59.60 29.32 -32.96
CA TYR A 9 -58.55 30.24 -32.50
C TYR A 9 -57.97 29.80 -31.16
N LEU A 10 -58.81 29.35 -30.21
CA LEU A 10 -58.35 28.81 -28.93
C LEU A 10 -57.53 27.52 -29.13
N TYR A 11 -57.97 26.63 -30.03
CA TYR A 11 -57.23 25.40 -30.35
C TYR A 11 -55.88 25.71 -31.02
N LEU A 12 -55.83 26.68 -31.94
CA LEU A 12 -54.58 27.11 -32.58
C LEU A 12 -53.64 27.81 -31.59
N LEU A 13 -54.17 28.63 -30.66
CA LEU A 13 -53.37 29.27 -29.63
C LEU A 13 -52.79 28.23 -28.65
N VAL A 14 -53.58 27.22 -28.27
CA VAL A 14 -53.13 26.09 -27.44
C VAL A 14 -52.11 25.23 -28.19
N LEU A 15 -52.30 24.95 -29.49
CA LEU A 15 -51.33 24.25 -30.33
C LEU A 15 -50.02 25.05 -30.53
N VAL A 16 -50.09 26.37 -30.69
CA VAL A 16 -48.91 27.25 -30.80
C VAL A 16 -48.20 27.36 -29.45
N LEU A 17 -48.93 27.41 -28.34
CA LEU A 17 -48.36 27.36 -26.98
C LEU A 17 -47.75 25.98 -26.67
N LEU A 18 -48.33 24.89 -27.18
CA LEU A 18 -47.78 23.52 -27.08
C LEU A 18 -46.60 23.30 -28.04
N CYS A 19 -46.50 24.09 -29.12
CA CYS A 19 -45.36 24.10 -30.05
C CYS A 19 -44.26 25.08 -29.65
N VAL A 20 -44.37 25.81 -28.53
CA VAL A 20 -43.20 26.40 -27.89
C VAL A 20 -42.39 25.22 -27.40
N GLN A 21 -41.51 24.71 -28.28
CA GLN A 21 -40.55 23.67 -27.95
C GLN A 21 -39.94 24.08 -26.62
N HIS A 22 -40.08 23.20 -25.63
CA HIS A 22 -39.53 23.39 -24.31
C HIS A 22 -38.00 23.32 -24.47
N VAL A 23 -37.40 24.43 -24.93
CA VAL A 23 -35.95 24.51 -25.11
C VAL A 23 -35.39 24.39 -23.71
N SER A 24 -34.67 23.28 -23.47
CA SER A 24 -34.04 23.02 -22.20
C SER A 24 -33.20 24.23 -21.80
N PRO A 25 -33.25 24.67 -20.53
CA PRO A 25 -32.62 25.92 -20.09
C PRO A 25 -31.16 26.02 -20.52
N LEU A 26 -30.40 24.92 -20.47
CA LEU A 26 -28.99 24.88 -20.85
C LEU A 26 -28.77 25.07 -22.35
N CYS A 27 -29.53 24.42 -23.22
CA CYS A 27 -29.37 24.53 -24.67
C CYS A 27 -29.88 25.87 -25.23
N GLY A 28 -30.69 26.60 -24.46
CA GLY A 28 -31.06 27.98 -24.76
C GLY A 28 -29.97 29.02 -24.43
N ARG A 29 -28.89 28.63 -23.74
CA ARG A 29 -27.82 29.57 -23.33
C ARG A 29 -26.84 29.80 -24.46
N THR A 30 -26.45 31.06 -24.63
CA THR A 30 -25.44 31.47 -25.62
C THR A 30 -24.05 30.87 -25.37
N GLU A 31 -23.79 30.49 -24.12
CA GLU A 31 -22.56 29.87 -23.65
C GLU A 31 -22.47 28.38 -23.96
N CYS A 32 -23.57 27.76 -24.42
CA CYS A 32 -23.71 26.34 -24.64
C CYS A 32 -24.00 26.01 -26.10
N ARG A 33 -23.36 24.93 -26.58
CA ARG A 33 -23.63 24.32 -27.88
C ARG A 33 -24.15 22.91 -27.66
N CYS A 34 -25.38 22.67 -28.07
CA CYS A 34 -26.00 21.34 -28.03
C CYS A 34 -26.03 20.73 -29.43
N THR A 35 -25.64 19.46 -29.53
CA THR A 35 -25.63 18.70 -30.79
C THR A 35 -26.18 17.31 -30.53
N ASN A 36 -26.83 16.70 -31.52
CA ASN A 36 -27.23 15.30 -31.42
C ASN A 36 -25.97 14.43 -31.35
N ASP A 37 -25.93 13.51 -30.39
CA ASP A 37 -24.79 12.65 -30.12
C ASP A 37 -24.80 11.42 -31.02
N ILE A 38 -24.50 11.62 -32.30
CA ILE A 38 -24.53 10.58 -33.32
C ILE A 38 -23.62 9.37 -32.95
N GLU A 39 -22.58 9.60 -32.17
CA GLU A 39 -21.62 8.55 -31.78
C GLU A 39 -22.16 7.59 -30.71
N ASN A 40 -23.01 8.06 -29.77
CA ASN A 40 -23.52 7.24 -28.66
C ASN A 40 -25.03 6.92 -28.73
N GLY A 41 -25.74 7.40 -29.77
CA GLY A 41 -27.14 7.07 -30.04
C GLY A 41 -28.06 8.29 -30.14
N ALA A 42 -29.37 8.10 -29.96
CA ALA A 42 -30.37 9.16 -30.06
C ALA A 42 -30.42 10.04 -28.80
N GLY A 43 -29.34 10.76 -28.47
CA GLY A 43 -29.28 11.69 -27.34
C GLY A 43 -28.65 13.05 -27.69
N VAL A 44 -28.59 13.95 -26.70
CA VAL A 44 -28.02 15.30 -26.83
C VAL A 44 -26.70 15.42 -26.07
N ALA A 45 -25.66 15.86 -26.78
CA ALA A 45 -24.39 16.27 -26.20
C ALA A 45 -24.36 17.79 -26.02
N ALA A 46 -24.12 18.25 -24.79
CA ALA A 46 -24.05 19.67 -24.45
C ALA A 46 -22.61 20.09 -24.10
N LYS A 47 -22.09 21.12 -24.76
CA LYS A 47 -20.77 21.71 -24.45
C LYS A 47 -20.92 23.18 -24.08
N CYS A 48 -20.55 23.53 -22.85
CA CYS A 48 -20.75 24.86 -22.28
C CYS A 48 -19.42 25.51 -21.85
N ILE A 49 -19.26 26.80 -22.17
CA ILE A 49 -18.08 27.61 -21.80
C ILE A 49 -18.55 28.90 -21.15
N PHE A 50 -18.46 28.97 -19.82
CA PHE A 50 -18.97 30.10 -19.04
C PHE A 50 -17.90 31.17 -18.77
N PRO A 51 -18.27 32.46 -18.71
CA PRO A 51 -17.36 33.55 -18.33
C PRO A 51 -16.73 33.35 -16.95
N LYS A 52 -15.43 33.65 -16.82
CA LYS A 52 -14.61 33.40 -15.60
C LYS A 52 -15.16 33.96 -14.28
N ARG A 53 -16.04 34.95 -14.32
CA ARG A 53 -16.60 35.60 -13.11
C ARG A 53 -17.92 34.98 -12.65
N GLN A 54 -18.54 34.15 -13.48
CA GLN A 54 -19.87 33.62 -13.21
C GLN A 54 -19.82 32.48 -12.20
N MET A 55 -20.72 32.51 -11.22
CA MET A 55 -21.00 31.35 -10.37
C MET A 55 -22.15 30.57 -11.01
N LEU A 56 -21.99 29.27 -11.10
CA LEU A 56 -22.94 28.37 -11.75
C LEU A 56 -23.54 27.45 -10.70
N GLU A 57 -24.86 27.36 -10.68
CA GLU A 57 -25.59 26.38 -9.90
C GLU A 57 -26.48 25.62 -10.87
N MET A 58 -26.21 24.32 -11.04
CA MET A 58 -26.98 23.42 -11.90
C MET A 58 -28.08 22.77 -11.08
N LYS A 59 -29.30 22.78 -11.60
CA LYS A 59 -30.53 22.31 -10.96
C LYS A 59 -31.23 21.27 -11.82
N VAL A 60 -32.18 20.56 -11.21
CA VAL A 60 -33.10 19.69 -11.94
C VAL A 60 -33.83 20.50 -13.01
N GLY A 61 -33.88 19.96 -14.23
CA GLY A 61 -34.54 20.61 -15.36
C GLY A 61 -33.65 21.58 -16.14
N ASP A 62 -32.42 21.87 -15.71
CA ASP A 62 -31.50 22.68 -16.51
C ASP A 62 -31.06 21.95 -17.79
N PHE A 63 -30.98 20.62 -17.73
CA PHE A 63 -30.50 19.77 -18.82
C PHE A 63 -31.65 19.22 -19.68
N PRO A 64 -31.42 18.92 -20.97
CA PRO A 64 -32.38 18.19 -21.81
C PRO A 64 -32.67 16.79 -21.29
N GLU A 65 -33.91 16.32 -21.39
CA GLU A 65 -34.31 14.98 -20.92
C GLU A 65 -33.55 13.84 -21.63
N ASP A 66 -33.14 14.08 -22.88
CA ASP A 66 -32.37 13.16 -23.72
C ASP A 66 -30.84 13.40 -23.64
N LEU A 67 -30.35 14.09 -22.60
CA LEU A 67 -28.91 14.34 -22.41
C LEU A 67 -28.13 13.02 -22.35
N SER A 68 -27.19 12.85 -23.28
CA SER A 68 -26.22 11.74 -23.28
C SER A 68 -24.89 12.14 -22.68
N SER A 69 -24.45 13.39 -22.91
CA SER A 69 -23.18 13.88 -22.38
C SER A 69 -23.18 15.39 -22.14
N VAL A 70 -22.43 15.81 -21.12
CA VAL A 70 -22.22 17.23 -20.83
C VAL A 70 -20.74 17.53 -20.57
N GLU A 71 -20.21 18.57 -21.23
CA GLU A 71 -18.92 19.20 -20.93
C GLU A 71 -19.14 20.65 -20.45
N ILE A 72 -18.78 20.94 -19.20
CA ILE A 72 -18.86 22.29 -18.61
C ILE A 72 -17.45 22.81 -18.35
N SER A 73 -17.19 24.05 -18.79
CA SER A 73 -15.91 24.72 -18.55
C SER A 73 -16.06 26.20 -18.24
N GLY A 74 -15.03 26.79 -17.64
CA GLY A 74 -15.01 28.20 -17.26
C GLY A 74 -15.78 28.47 -15.97
N GLY A 75 -16.32 29.69 -15.81
CA GLY A 75 -16.90 30.12 -14.53
C GLY A 75 -15.86 30.35 -13.43
N ARG A 76 -16.33 30.83 -12.29
CA ARG A 76 -15.58 30.98 -11.04
C ARG A 76 -15.78 29.75 -10.15
N GLU A 77 -16.99 29.21 -10.16
CA GLU A 77 -17.45 28.17 -9.26
C GLU A 77 -18.63 27.43 -9.88
N LEU A 78 -18.66 26.10 -9.74
CA LEU A 78 -19.78 25.25 -10.16
C LEU A 78 -20.30 24.47 -8.95
N ARG A 79 -21.61 24.55 -8.75
CA ARG A 79 -22.34 23.79 -7.74
C ARG A 79 -23.39 22.93 -8.41
N PHE A 80 -23.46 21.67 -8.02
CA PHE A 80 -24.60 20.82 -8.34
C PHE A 80 -25.61 20.90 -7.20
N SER A 81 -26.87 21.13 -7.55
CA SER A 81 -28.00 21.01 -6.62
C SER A 81 -28.43 19.55 -6.53
N THR A 82 -29.41 19.25 -5.69
CA THR A 82 -29.94 17.90 -5.51
C THR A 82 -30.53 17.33 -6.81
N GLU A 83 -30.28 16.04 -7.05
CA GLU A 83 -30.92 15.21 -8.09
C GLU A 83 -30.78 15.72 -9.54
N VAL A 84 -29.70 16.43 -9.85
CA VAL A 84 -29.50 17.10 -11.15
C VAL A 84 -29.66 16.15 -12.33
N PHE A 85 -29.24 14.89 -12.19
CA PHE A 85 -29.31 13.88 -13.25
C PHE A 85 -30.44 12.84 -13.08
N SER A 86 -31.46 13.13 -12.28
CA SER A 86 -32.56 12.18 -12.00
C SER A 86 -33.44 11.83 -13.21
N ARG A 87 -33.46 12.64 -14.28
CA ARG A 87 -34.32 12.44 -15.47
C ARG A 87 -33.55 12.21 -16.77
N HIS A 88 -32.39 11.57 -16.69
CA HIS A 88 -31.47 11.44 -17.82
C HIS A 88 -31.06 9.97 -18.02
N PRO A 89 -31.95 9.14 -18.58
CA PRO A 89 -31.70 7.71 -18.76
C PRO A 89 -30.60 7.42 -19.80
N LEU A 90 -30.29 8.38 -20.67
CA LEU A 90 -29.26 8.24 -21.71
C LEU A 90 -27.89 8.75 -21.28
N LEU A 91 -27.75 9.30 -20.06
CA LEU A 91 -26.52 9.94 -19.62
C LEU A 91 -25.38 8.91 -19.51
N GLU A 92 -24.27 9.20 -20.16
CA GLU A 92 -23.06 8.35 -20.14
C GLU A 92 -21.83 9.11 -19.67
N LYS A 93 -21.81 10.45 -19.83
CA LYS A 93 -20.60 11.25 -19.55
C LYS A 93 -20.90 12.63 -18.98
N VAL A 94 -20.23 12.96 -17.88
CA VAL A 94 -20.24 14.29 -17.25
C VAL A 94 -18.79 14.76 -17.11
N LYS A 95 -18.42 15.83 -17.79
CA LYS A 95 -17.04 16.33 -17.81
C LYS A 95 -16.99 17.79 -17.39
N ILE A 96 -16.22 18.07 -16.35
CA ILE A 96 -15.99 19.41 -15.79
C ILE A 96 -14.50 19.73 -15.94
N ILE A 97 -14.20 20.80 -16.68
CA ILE A 97 -12.82 21.15 -17.02
C ILE A 97 -12.56 22.65 -16.82
N ARG A 98 -11.44 23.00 -16.19
CA ARG A 98 -11.03 24.42 -15.98
C ARG A 98 -12.09 25.24 -15.24
N VAL A 99 -12.72 24.64 -14.24
CA VAL A 99 -13.61 25.31 -13.29
C VAL A 99 -12.86 25.42 -11.96
N PRO A 100 -12.50 26.61 -11.47
CA PRO A 100 -11.61 26.74 -10.30
C PRO A 100 -12.12 26.06 -9.04
N LYS A 101 -13.44 26.09 -8.78
CA LYS A 101 -14.05 25.48 -7.60
C LYS A 101 -15.26 24.66 -8.00
N ILE A 102 -15.30 23.40 -7.58
CA ILE A 102 -16.37 22.46 -7.90
C ILE A 102 -16.90 21.90 -6.59
N PHE A 103 -18.21 22.02 -6.39
CA PHE A 103 -18.91 21.49 -5.22
C PHE A 103 -19.99 20.52 -5.68
N VAL A 104 -19.80 19.25 -5.35
CA VAL A 104 -20.83 18.22 -5.45
C VAL A 104 -21.41 18.06 -4.06
N ARG A 105 -22.59 18.65 -3.87
CA ARG A 105 -23.30 18.62 -2.59
C ARG A 105 -23.92 17.26 -2.33
N GLU A 106 -24.29 17.02 -1.07
CA GLU A 106 -25.11 15.88 -0.68
C GLU A 106 -26.31 15.72 -1.63
N HIS A 107 -26.52 14.49 -2.10
CA HIS A 107 -27.59 14.12 -3.03
C HIS A 107 -27.57 14.81 -4.40
N SER A 108 -26.46 15.43 -4.82
CA SER A 108 -26.39 16.11 -6.12
C SER A 108 -26.74 15.19 -7.30
N PHE A 109 -26.33 13.93 -7.21
CA PHE A 109 -26.53 12.91 -8.23
C PHE A 109 -27.36 11.74 -7.68
N ALA A 110 -28.22 12.02 -6.70
CA ALA A 110 -29.16 11.04 -6.19
C ALA A 110 -30.20 10.65 -7.27
N ASN A 111 -30.66 9.40 -7.21
CA ASN A 111 -31.71 8.83 -8.06
C ASN A 111 -31.41 8.97 -9.57
N MET A 112 -30.14 8.90 -9.96
CA MET A 112 -29.73 8.96 -11.37
C MET A 112 -30.31 7.75 -12.13
N THR A 113 -31.02 8.03 -13.23
CA THR A 113 -31.85 7.04 -13.95
C THR A 113 -31.13 6.30 -15.07
N SER A 114 -29.91 6.70 -15.44
CA SER A 114 -29.12 6.00 -16.46
C SER A 114 -28.81 4.58 -16.02
N ASP A 115 -29.20 3.60 -16.85
CA ASP A 115 -28.87 2.19 -16.70
C ASP A 115 -27.47 1.84 -17.25
N LYS A 116 -26.84 2.78 -17.95
CA LYS A 116 -25.48 2.68 -18.49
C LYS A 116 -24.45 3.18 -17.48
N LEU A 117 -23.22 2.70 -17.62
CA LEU A 117 -22.08 3.17 -16.82
C LEU A 117 -21.80 4.66 -17.09
N VAL A 118 -22.02 5.51 -16.09
CA VAL A 118 -21.80 6.96 -16.22
C VAL A 118 -20.39 7.34 -15.79
N ARG A 119 -19.68 8.07 -16.66
CA ARG A 119 -18.31 8.55 -16.42
C ARG A 119 -18.30 10.01 -15.98
N PHE A 120 -17.78 10.27 -14.79
CA PHE A 120 -17.55 11.61 -14.26
C PHE A 120 -16.07 11.99 -14.41
N GLU A 121 -15.78 13.11 -15.05
CA GLU A 121 -14.41 13.63 -15.23
C GLU A 121 -14.32 15.04 -14.62
N PHE A 122 -13.50 15.21 -13.58
CA PHE A 122 -13.19 16.50 -12.97
C PHE A 122 -11.71 16.82 -13.21
N THR A 123 -11.43 17.87 -13.99
CA THR A 123 -10.06 18.15 -14.44
C THR A 123 -9.69 19.64 -14.38
N ASP A 124 -8.43 19.93 -14.08
CA ASP A 124 -7.85 21.28 -14.14
C ASP A 124 -8.59 22.29 -13.23
N ALA A 125 -8.70 22.00 -11.93
CA ALA A 125 -9.40 22.83 -10.94
C ALA A 125 -8.49 23.19 -9.75
N ASN A 126 -8.87 24.17 -8.94
CA ASN A 126 -8.16 24.45 -7.69
C ASN A 126 -8.74 23.60 -6.55
N SER A 127 -10.06 23.41 -6.53
CA SER A 127 -10.73 22.68 -5.45
C SER A 127 -11.90 21.86 -5.95
N LEU A 128 -11.98 20.61 -5.50
CA LEU A 128 -13.13 19.72 -5.66
C LEU A 128 -13.55 19.20 -4.29
N ILE A 129 -14.83 19.38 -3.96
CA ILE A 129 -15.43 18.80 -2.76
C ILE A 129 -16.55 17.86 -3.17
N LEU A 130 -16.44 16.60 -2.75
CA LEU A 130 -17.48 15.58 -2.87
C LEU A 130 -18.07 15.35 -1.47
N GLU A 131 -19.27 15.88 -1.25
CA GLU A 131 -19.98 15.67 0.01
C GLU A 131 -20.52 14.24 0.13
N GLY A 132 -20.86 13.83 1.35
CA GLY A 132 -21.41 12.50 1.60
C GLY A 132 -22.72 12.28 0.84
N LEU A 133 -22.98 11.04 0.44
CA LEU A 133 -24.20 10.64 -0.28
C LEU A 133 -24.47 11.46 -1.56
N SER A 134 -23.40 12.00 -2.19
CA SER A 134 -23.47 12.72 -3.45
C SER A 134 -24.06 11.87 -4.57
N TRP A 135 -23.66 10.60 -4.65
CA TRP A 135 -24.29 9.59 -5.51
C TRP A 135 -25.05 8.62 -4.63
N LYS A 136 -26.39 8.69 -4.62
CA LYS A 136 -27.28 7.83 -3.84
C LYS A 136 -28.32 7.19 -4.75
N ASN A 137 -28.65 5.92 -4.55
CA ASN A 137 -29.67 5.20 -5.34
C ASN A 137 -29.46 5.32 -6.87
N VAL A 138 -28.21 5.25 -7.34
CA VAL A 138 -27.92 5.30 -8.79
C VAL A 138 -28.32 3.96 -9.45
N ALA A 139 -28.93 4.03 -10.62
CA ALA A 139 -29.42 2.85 -11.35
C ALA A 139 -28.30 1.95 -11.90
N SER A 140 -27.11 2.51 -12.09
CA SER A 140 -25.91 1.82 -12.58
C SER A 140 -24.67 2.20 -11.76
N ALA A 141 -23.60 1.41 -11.88
CA ALA A 141 -22.29 1.79 -11.33
C ALA A 141 -21.75 3.03 -12.05
N ILE A 142 -20.92 3.82 -11.37
CA ILE A 142 -20.25 4.99 -11.95
C ILE A 142 -18.73 4.75 -12.08
N SER A 143 -18.10 5.48 -12.99
CA SER A 143 -16.64 5.62 -13.06
C SER A 143 -16.27 7.09 -12.85
N ALA A 144 -15.17 7.36 -12.15
CA ALA A 144 -14.74 8.73 -11.85
C ALA A 144 -13.25 8.96 -12.14
N LEU A 145 -12.94 10.08 -12.80
CA LEU A 145 -11.59 10.58 -12.99
C LEU A 145 -11.49 11.96 -12.34
N VAL A 146 -10.56 12.11 -11.42
CA VAL A 146 -10.21 13.38 -10.77
C VAL A 146 -8.74 13.64 -11.09
N ALA A 147 -8.44 14.67 -11.87
CA ALA A 147 -7.06 14.90 -12.33
C ALA A 147 -6.63 16.36 -12.31
N ARG A 148 -5.37 16.61 -11.90
CA ARG A 148 -4.75 17.94 -11.90
C ARG A 148 -5.59 18.95 -11.10
N ILE A 149 -5.85 18.61 -9.84
CA ILE A 149 -6.59 19.45 -8.90
C ILE A 149 -5.71 19.77 -7.69
N GLU A 150 -5.63 21.03 -7.30
CA GLU A 150 -4.79 21.42 -6.15
C GLU A 150 -5.26 20.78 -4.83
N GLN A 151 -6.56 20.85 -4.53
CA GLN A 151 -7.16 20.22 -3.35
C GLN A 151 -8.41 19.40 -3.69
N VAL A 152 -8.47 18.16 -3.22
CA VAL A 152 -9.65 17.29 -3.31
C VAL A 152 -10.07 16.84 -1.92
N ILE A 153 -11.35 16.98 -1.61
CA ILE A 153 -11.93 16.49 -0.35
C ILE A 153 -13.04 15.50 -0.70
N ILE A 154 -12.92 14.28 -0.19
CA ILE A 154 -13.95 13.24 -0.30
C ILE A 154 -14.48 12.95 1.10
N GLN A 155 -15.74 13.30 1.32
CA GLN A 155 -16.42 13.02 2.59
C GLN A 155 -16.88 11.57 2.69
N ALA A 156 -17.34 11.19 3.88
CA ALA A 156 -17.84 9.86 4.17
C ALA A 156 -18.96 9.45 3.20
N GLN A 157 -18.90 8.22 2.67
CA GLN A 157 -19.97 7.63 1.85
C GLN A 157 -20.35 8.49 0.64
N ALA A 158 -19.39 9.17 0.00
CA ALA A 158 -19.68 9.97 -1.20
C ALA A 158 -20.33 9.13 -2.32
N PHE A 159 -19.98 7.84 -2.41
CA PHE A 159 -20.36 6.94 -3.50
C PHE A 159 -21.27 5.78 -3.04
N TYR A 160 -22.42 5.61 -3.70
CA TYR A 160 -23.30 4.46 -3.50
C TYR A 160 -22.82 3.20 -4.25
N TRP A 161 -22.50 3.33 -5.55
CA TRP A 161 -22.14 2.22 -6.43
C TRP A 161 -21.03 2.65 -7.40
N LEU A 162 -19.80 2.17 -7.15
CA LEU A 162 -18.58 2.59 -7.86
C LEU A 162 -17.94 1.42 -8.61
N LYS A 163 -17.71 1.60 -9.91
CA LYS A 163 -16.91 0.66 -10.72
C LYS A 163 -15.43 0.99 -10.63
N ASP A 164 -15.05 2.24 -10.85
CA ASP A 164 -13.66 2.66 -10.74
C ASP A 164 -13.54 4.14 -10.40
N ILE A 165 -12.47 4.49 -9.68
CA ILE A 165 -12.07 5.88 -9.48
C ILE A 165 -10.56 6.01 -9.64
N THR A 166 -10.14 6.98 -10.45
CA THR A 166 -8.73 7.39 -10.56
C THR A 166 -8.60 8.83 -10.08
N ILE A 167 -7.83 9.04 -9.01
CA ILE A 167 -7.45 10.35 -8.50
C ILE A 167 -5.96 10.52 -8.78
N LYS A 168 -5.62 11.46 -9.66
CA LYS A 168 -4.23 11.68 -10.07
C LYS A 168 -3.79 13.13 -10.10
N ASP A 169 -2.52 13.36 -9.81
CA ASP A 169 -1.92 14.71 -9.84
C ASP A 169 -2.66 15.67 -8.89
N VAL A 170 -2.84 15.25 -7.63
CA VAL A 170 -3.55 16.01 -6.60
C VAL A 170 -2.61 16.43 -5.49
N ALA A 171 -2.38 17.74 -5.34
CA ALA A 171 -1.39 18.27 -4.40
C ALA A 171 -1.81 18.09 -2.93
N LYS A 172 -3.11 18.02 -2.64
CA LYS A 172 -3.66 17.71 -1.33
C LYS A 172 -4.96 16.92 -1.47
N LEU A 173 -4.92 15.63 -1.10
CA LEU A 173 -6.08 14.74 -1.06
C LEU A 173 -6.48 14.48 0.39
N GLU A 174 -7.69 14.89 0.75
CA GLU A 174 -8.30 14.65 2.05
C GLU A 174 -9.39 13.59 1.91
N LEU A 175 -9.08 12.37 2.35
CA LEU A 175 -10.03 11.28 2.48
C LEU A 175 -10.55 11.27 3.91
N LEU A 176 -11.81 11.66 4.11
CA LEU A 176 -12.42 11.57 5.43
C LEU A 176 -12.73 10.10 5.78
N GLU A 177 -13.16 9.88 7.02
CA GLU A 177 -13.57 8.56 7.48
C GLU A 177 -14.61 7.99 6.53
N LYS A 178 -14.47 6.71 6.16
CA LYS A 178 -15.43 6.00 5.29
C LYS A 178 -15.60 6.63 3.89
N ALA A 179 -14.59 7.33 3.38
CA ALA A 179 -14.63 7.96 2.05
C ALA A 179 -15.01 6.98 0.92
N PHE A 180 -14.53 5.72 0.98
CA PHE A 180 -14.89 4.65 0.04
C PHE A 180 -15.74 3.55 0.68
N GLN A 181 -16.58 3.89 1.65
CA GLN A 181 -17.65 3.00 2.08
C GLN A 181 -18.78 3.03 1.06
N LEU A 182 -18.87 1.98 0.25
CA LEU A 182 -19.88 1.74 -0.77
C LEU A 182 -21.08 0.99 -0.18
N GLU A 183 -22.29 1.46 -0.45
CA GLU A 183 -23.52 0.74 -0.10
C GLU A 183 -23.74 -0.49 -0.99
N LYS A 184 -23.32 -0.41 -2.26
CA LYS A 184 -23.37 -1.53 -3.22
C LYS A 184 -21.96 -1.84 -3.73
N PRO A 185 -21.15 -2.59 -2.96
CA PRO A 185 -19.80 -2.97 -3.38
C PRO A 185 -19.83 -3.89 -4.61
N MET A 186 -18.79 -3.81 -5.44
CA MET A 186 -18.54 -4.75 -6.54
C MET A 186 -17.18 -5.41 -6.36
N GLU A 187 -17.10 -6.70 -6.67
CA GLU A 187 -15.84 -7.43 -6.66
C GLU A 187 -14.85 -6.94 -7.73
N SER A 188 -15.30 -6.10 -8.67
CA SER A 188 -14.49 -5.49 -9.72
C SER A 188 -14.17 -4.01 -9.48
N THR A 189 -14.48 -3.46 -8.29
CA THR A 189 -14.19 -2.05 -7.99
C THR A 189 -12.69 -1.79 -7.90
N ILE A 190 -12.19 -0.79 -8.64
CA ILE A 190 -10.77 -0.37 -8.61
C ILE A 190 -10.66 1.07 -8.11
N ILE A 191 -9.78 1.30 -7.13
CA ILE A 191 -9.47 2.63 -6.59
C ILE A 191 -7.99 2.92 -6.84
N THR A 192 -7.69 3.90 -7.68
CA THR A 192 -6.32 4.31 -8.00
C THR A 192 -6.04 5.72 -7.50
N LEU A 193 -5.02 5.83 -6.65
CA LEU A 193 -4.49 7.08 -6.09
C LEU A 193 -3.06 7.26 -6.62
N GLU A 194 -2.85 8.19 -7.55
CA GLU A 194 -1.58 8.34 -8.29
C GLU A 194 -1.00 9.76 -8.17
N ARG A 195 0.26 9.91 -7.76
CA ARG A 195 0.88 11.25 -7.58
C ARG A 195 0.01 12.15 -6.70
N VAL A 196 -0.44 11.61 -5.57
CA VAL A 196 -1.24 12.33 -4.58
C VAL A 196 -0.49 12.51 -3.27
N ARG A 197 -0.83 13.58 -2.55
CA ARG A 197 -0.36 13.78 -1.17
C ARG A 197 -1.51 13.67 -0.19
N ILE A 198 -1.40 12.73 0.75
CA ILE A 198 -2.44 12.39 1.72
C ILE A 198 -1.90 12.63 3.12
N GLU A 199 -2.53 13.54 3.87
CA GLU A 199 -2.15 13.79 5.27
C GLU A 199 -2.57 12.63 6.18
N ASN A 200 -3.75 12.04 5.95
CA ASN A 200 -4.22 10.86 6.67
C ASN A 200 -5.06 9.97 5.74
N LEU A 201 -4.77 8.67 5.69
CA LEU A 201 -5.78 7.67 5.42
C LEU A 201 -6.55 7.46 6.72
N ALA A 202 -7.78 7.96 6.76
CA ALA A 202 -8.62 7.97 7.95
C ALA A 202 -9.17 6.57 8.29
N HIS A 203 -9.81 6.47 9.45
CA HIS A 203 -10.48 5.25 9.88
C HIS A 203 -11.53 4.82 8.84
N GLY A 204 -11.49 3.55 8.45
CA GLY A 204 -12.42 2.95 7.51
C GLY A 204 -12.38 3.56 6.10
N THR A 205 -11.30 4.24 5.69
CA THR A 205 -11.19 4.78 4.32
C THR A 205 -11.51 3.70 3.27
N PHE A 206 -11.02 2.47 3.47
CA PHE A 206 -11.31 1.30 2.66
C PHE A 206 -12.05 0.23 3.48
N GLN A 207 -13.35 0.44 3.68
CA GLN A 207 -14.22 -0.47 4.45
C GLN A 207 -15.02 -1.45 3.58
N SER A 208 -15.27 -1.13 2.32
CA SER A 208 -16.07 -1.98 1.43
C SER A 208 -15.21 -3.01 0.68
N LEU A 209 -15.85 -4.10 0.25
CA LEU A 209 -15.23 -5.08 -0.64
C LEU A 209 -14.87 -4.42 -1.97
N VAL A 210 -13.60 -4.51 -2.36
CA VAL A 210 -13.07 -3.96 -3.61
C VAL A 210 -12.09 -4.93 -4.24
N SER A 211 -11.95 -4.85 -5.57
CA SER A 211 -11.00 -5.65 -6.33
C SER A 211 -9.58 -5.18 -6.04
N GLU A 212 -9.32 -3.90 -6.27
CA GLU A 212 -7.95 -3.39 -6.26
C GLU A 212 -7.88 -1.99 -5.67
N ILE A 213 -6.90 -1.80 -4.78
CA ILE A 213 -6.50 -0.48 -4.27
C ILE A 213 -5.06 -0.24 -4.72
N GLN A 214 -4.84 0.84 -5.46
CA GLN A 214 -3.52 1.24 -5.95
C GLN A 214 -3.12 2.58 -5.35
N LEU A 215 -1.93 2.63 -4.74
CA LEU A 215 -1.28 3.85 -4.26
C LEU A 215 0.07 3.98 -4.96
N LEU A 216 0.13 4.89 -5.94
CA LEU A 216 1.23 4.96 -6.90
C LEU A 216 1.90 6.33 -6.82
N ASN A 217 3.24 6.36 -6.78
CA ASN A 217 4.02 7.61 -6.85
C ASN A 217 3.57 8.67 -5.83
N SER A 218 3.14 8.26 -4.63
CA SER A 218 2.39 9.11 -3.70
C SER A 218 3.14 9.36 -2.38
N ASP A 219 2.65 10.32 -1.61
CA ASP A 219 3.17 10.68 -0.29
C ASP A 219 2.04 10.59 0.75
N VAL A 220 2.11 9.61 1.65
CA VAL A 220 1.10 9.38 2.69
C VAL A 220 1.73 9.56 4.06
N LYS A 221 1.31 10.59 4.78
CA LYS A 221 1.90 10.90 6.07
C LYS A 221 1.46 9.95 7.19
N ARG A 222 0.18 9.58 7.23
CA ARG A 222 -0.34 8.66 8.26
C ARG A 222 -1.36 7.69 7.67
N ILE A 223 -1.20 6.41 8.00
CA ILE A 223 -2.25 5.41 7.85
C ILE A 223 -2.80 5.13 9.24
N LYS A 224 -4.03 5.59 9.51
CA LYS A 224 -4.68 5.48 10.82
C LYS A 224 -5.21 4.06 11.08
N PRO A 225 -5.52 3.71 12.34
CA PRO A 225 -6.14 2.44 12.69
C PRO A 225 -7.41 2.17 11.86
N ASP A 226 -7.51 0.92 11.40
CA ASP A 226 -8.59 0.39 10.56
C ASP A 226 -8.82 1.18 9.26
N ALA A 227 -7.78 1.84 8.70
CA ALA A 227 -7.90 2.45 7.39
C ALA A 227 -8.24 1.41 6.30
N PHE A 228 -7.68 0.20 6.42
CA PHE A 228 -8.04 -0.99 5.65
C PHE A 228 -8.82 -1.94 6.56
N ASN A 229 -10.15 -1.94 6.47
CA ASN A 229 -11.05 -2.71 7.34
C ASN A 229 -12.22 -3.33 6.58
N ALA A 230 -11.99 -3.72 5.32
CA ALA A 230 -12.93 -4.54 4.56
C ALA A 230 -12.84 -6.00 5.02
N ILE A 231 -13.86 -6.82 4.76
CA ILE A 231 -13.76 -8.26 5.04
C ILE A 231 -12.75 -8.92 4.09
N PHE A 232 -12.74 -8.48 2.83
CA PHE A 232 -11.88 -9.02 1.78
C PHE A 232 -11.48 -7.93 0.78
N ILE A 233 -10.22 -7.98 0.35
CA ILE A 233 -9.66 -7.16 -0.74
C ILE A 233 -8.83 -8.08 -1.64
N ASP A 234 -9.10 -8.12 -2.95
CA ASP A 234 -8.38 -9.03 -3.85
C ASP A 234 -6.92 -8.58 -4.06
N LYS A 235 -6.67 -7.28 -4.21
CA LYS A 235 -5.33 -6.74 -4.42
C LYS A 235 -5.09 -5.37 -3.78
N VAL A 236 -3.96 -5.22 -3.11
CA VAL A 236 -3.43 -3.92 -2.66
C VAL A 236 -2.03 -3.75 -3.25
N LEU A 237 -1.86 -2.70 -4.05
CA LEU A 237 -0.60 -2.33 -4.69
C LEU A 237 -0.14 -0.97 -4.19
N ILE A 238 1.05 -0.91 -3.58
CA ILE A 238 1.71 0.31 -3.18
C ILE A 238 3.05 0.37 -3.91
N ASP A 239 3.22 1.32 -4.83
CA ASP A 239 4.43 1.44 -5.65
C ASP A 239 4.99 2.87 -5.62
N ASN A 240 6.32 2.96 -5.54
CA ASN A 240 7.09 4.21 -5.53
C ASN A 240 6.51 5.28 -4.60
N THR A 241 6.12 4.87 -3.38
CA THR A 241 5.36 5.70 -2.45
C THR A 241 6.11 5.86 -1.13
N THR A 242 5.99 7.03 -0.50
CA THR A 242 6.49 7.25 0.86
C THR A 242 5.35 7.14 1.87
N LEU A 243 5.51 6.26 2.85
CA LEU A 243 4.60 6.06 3.98
C LEU A 243 5.33 6.52 5.25
N HIS A 244 4.98 7.70 5.78
CA HIS A 244 5.72 8.22 6.94
C HIS A 244 5.40 7.45 8.21
N ARG A 245 4.13 7.11 8.42
CA ARG A 245 3.71 6.41 9.63
C ARG A 245 2.55 5.46 9.35
N ILE A 246 2.77 4.18 9.64
CA ILE A 246 1.74 3.15 9.67
C ILE A 246 1.40 2.92 11.14
N GLU A 247 0.23 3.39 11.57
CA GLU A 247 -0.20 3.31 12.97
C GLU A 247 -0.69 1.90 13.33
N ALA A 248 -0.83 1.64 14.62
CA ALA A 248 -1.29 0.35 15.14
C ALA A 248 -2.68 -0.01 14.60
N GLY A 249 -2.82 -1.21 14.03
CA GLY A 249 -4.07 -1.68 13.43
C GLY A 249 -4.44 -0.98 12.13
N ALA A 250 -3.52 -0.28 11.46
CA ALA A 250 -3.78 0.39 10.17
C ALA A 250 -4.40 -0.56 9.14
N PHE A 251 -3.88 -1.78 9.11
CA PHE A 251 -4.45 -2.93 8.44
C PHE A 251 -5.14 -3.80 9.51
N SER A 252 -6.46 -3.94 9.41
CA SER A 252 -7.31 -4.68 10.36
C SER A 252 -7.18 -6.20 10.22
N HIS A 253 -7.00 -6.90 11.34
CA HIS A 253 -7.02 -8.38 11.40
C HIS A 253 -8.27 -9.05 10.84
N LYS A 254 -9.35 -8.29 10.66
CA LYS A 254 -10.61 -8.76 10.06
C LYS A 254 -10.58 -8.77 8.53
N THR A 255 -9.53 -8.20 7.93
CA THR A 255 -9.37 -8.07 6.49
C THR A 255 -8.45 -9.17 5.98
N LEU A 256 -8.98 -9.99 5.07
CA LEU A 256 -8.19 -10.86 4.21
C LEU A 256 -7.78 -10.09 2.94
N ILE A 257 -6.48 -9.95 2.71
CA ILE A 257 -5.95 -9.37 1.47
C ILE A 257 -5.33 -10.51 0.66
N LYS A 258 -5.90 -10.84 -0.50
CA LYS A 258 -5.35 -11.97 -1.27
C LYS A 258 -3.96 -11.65 -1.80
N ASN A 259 -3.78 -10.53 -2.51
CA ASN A 259 -2.49 -10.12 -3.06
C ASN A 259 -2.06 -8.77 -2.50
N PHE A 260 -0.98 -8.74 -1.71
CA PHE A 260 -0.38 -7.51 -1.22
C PHE A 260 1.00 -7.30 -1.85
N THR A 261 1.19 -6.16 -2.50
CA THR A 261 2.46 -5.80 -3.13
C THR A 261 2.90 -4.41 -2.70
N MET A 262 4.12 -4.34 -2.19
CA MET A 262 4.81 -3.10 -1.84
C MET A 262 6.14 -3.05 -2.61
N SER A 263 6.31 -2.09 -3.51
CA SER A 263 7.50 -1.98 -4.36
C SER A 263 8.07 -0.57 -4.40
N HIS A 264 9.39 -0.42 -4.30
CA HIS A 264 10.04 0.90 -4.25
C HIS A 264 9.45 1.84 -3.18
N VAL A 265 8.98 1.29 -2.06
CA VAL A 265 8.32 2.06 -1.00
C VAL A 265 9.32 2.43 0.07
N ARG A 266 9.14 3.62 0.63
CA ARG A 266 9.83 4.04 1.86
C ARG A 266 8.85 4.10 3.01
N VAL A 267 9.04 3.24 4.01
CA VAL A 267 8.30 3.29 5.28
C VAL A 267 9.22 3.90 6.35
N HIS A 268 8.84 5.04 6.92
CA HIS A 268 9.63 5.67 7.99
C HIS A 268 9.41 4.97 9.35
N GLU A 269 8.15 4.87 9.78
CA GLU A 269 7.79 4.20 11.04
C GLU A 269 6.64 3.21 10.84
N LEU A 270 6.86 1.97 11.28
CA LEU A 270 5.85 0.93 11.37
C LEU A 270 5.61 0.57 12.84
N PHE A 271 4.44 0.99 13.37
CA PHE A 271 4.05 0.75 14.76
C PHE A 271 3.47 -0.64 14.98
N ALA A 272 3.41 -1.04 16.26
CA ALA A 272 2.88 -2.32 16.72
C ALA A 272 1.52 -2.67 16.10
N GLY A 273 1.41 -3.84 15.47
CA GLY A 273 0.22 -4.29 14.78
C GLY A 273 -0.15 -3.46 13.54
N GLY A 274 0.80 -2.71 12.96
CA GLY A 274 0.54 -1.93 11.76
C GLY A 274 0.10 -2.82 10.60
N PHE A 275 0.74 -3.99 10.45
CA PHE A 275 0.24 -5.10 9.64
C PHE A 275 -0.24 -6.23 10.54
N HIS A 276 -1.56 -6.39 10.65
CA HIS A 276 -2.17 -7.46 11.44
C HIS A 276 -3.12 -8.36 10.62
N ASN A 277 -3.08 -8.25 9.29
CA ASN A 277 -4.01 -8.93 8.37
C ASN A 277 -3.58 -10.35 8.05
N ALA A 278 -4.52 -11.09 7.46
CA ALA A 278 -4.22 -12.31 6.73
C ALA A 278 -3.91 -11.97 5.26
N PHE A 279 -2.82 -12.51 4.73
CA PHE A 279 -2.47 -12.43 3.31
C PHE A 279 -2.43 -13.80 2.66
N SER A 280 -2.91 -13.93 1.42
CA SER A 280 -2.59 -15.13 0.64
C SER A 280 -1.17 -15.02 0.09
N GLU A 281 -0.87 -13.89 -0.55
CA GLU A 281 0.44 -13.59 -1.13
C GLU A 281 0.88 -12.19 -0.70
N MET A 282 2.08 -12.10 -0.14
CA MET A 282 2.69 -10.85 0.30
C MET A 282 4.06 -10.69 -0.39
N THR A 283 4.23 -9.61 -1.14
CA THR A 283 5.52 -9.25 -1.74
C THR A 283 5.93 -7.86 -1.30
N ILE A 284 7.10 -7.75 -0.65
CA ILE A 284 7.77 -6.47 -0.41
C ILE A 284 9.09 -6.50 -1.18
N ALA A 285 9.22 -5.61 -2.17
CA ALA A 285 10.35 -5.58 -3.09
C ALA A 285 11.01 -4.20 -3.13
N HIS A 286 12.34 -4.17 -3.21
CA HIS A 286 13.13 -2.95 -3.47
C HIS A 286 12.75 -1.76 -2.57
N SER A 287 12.32 -2.05 -1.34
CA SER A 287 11.74 -1.08 -0.41
C SER A 287 12.67 -0.82 0.76
N ARG A 288 12.48 0.31 1.43
CA ARG A 288 13.24 0.72 2.60
C ARG A 288 12.31 0.89 3.80
N LEU A 289 12.55 0.11 4.84
CA LEU A 289 11.85 0.17 6.11
C LEU A 289 12.81 0.73 7.16
N ASP A 290 12.59 1.97 7.59
CA ASP A 290 13.50 2.67 8.50
C ASP A 290 13.37 2.12 9.94
N VAL A 291 12.21 2.21 10.57
CA VAL A 291 11.97 1.68 11.93
C VAL A 291 10.75 0.77 11.98
N ILE A 292 10.96 -0.49 12.39
CA ILE A 292 9.90 -1.46 12.67
C ILE A 292 9.86 -1.68 14.18
N HIS A 293 8.80 -1.19 14.81
CA HIS A 293 8.57 -1.40 16.25
C HIS A 293 8.16 -2.85 16.53
N SER A 294 8.22 -3.23 17.81
CA SER A 294 7.74 -4.53 18.28
C SER A 294 6.33 -4.82 17.81
N THR A 295 6.10 -6.03 17.33
CA THR A 295 4.89 -6.54 16.70
C THR A 295 4.41 -5.75 15.48
N GLY A 296 5.28 -4.94 14.86
CA GLY A 296 4.92 -4.07 13.74
C GLY A 296 4.35 -4.82 12.54
N MET A 297 4.94 -5.97 12.21
CA MET A 297 4.36 -6.97 11.33
C MET A 297 4.05 -8.22 12.15
N ASN A 298 2.78 -8.46 12.44
CA ASN A 298 2.32 -9.74 13.00
C ASN A 298 1.28 -10.31 12.04
N VAL A 299 1.78 -11.09 11.09
CA VAL A 299 1.09 -11.38 9.85
C VAL A 299 0.85 -12.87 9.71
N THR A 300 -0.40 -13.25 9.43
CA THR A 300 -0.74 -14.59 8.92
C THR A 300 -0.63 -14.54 7.41
N VAL A 301 0.23 -15.36 6.81
CA VAL A 301 0.47 -15.31 5.36
C VAL A 301 0.70 -16.70 4.80
N ALA A 302 0.15 -17.03 3.63
CA ALA A 302 0.47 -18.30 2.98
C ALA A 302 1.81 -18.23 2.22
N SER A 303 2.03 -17.21 1.40
CA SER A 303 3.31 -16.99 0.70
C SER A 303 3.83 -15.56 0.93
N ALA A 304 5.07 -15.43 1.43
CA ALA A 304 5.72 -14.16 1.67
C ALA A 304 7.08 -14.07 0.96
N THR A 305 7.28 -13.01 0.17
CA THR A 305 8.54 -12.71 -0.51
C THR A 305 9.02 -11.31 -0.12
N LEU A 306 10.17 -11.25 0.54
CA LEU A 306 10.90 -10.03 0.87
C LEU A 306 12.17 -10.01 0.02
N VAL A 307 12.21 -9.18 -1.02
CA VAL A 307 13.34 -9.15 -1.97
C VAL A 307 13.96 -7.77 -2.12
N GLY A 308 15.29 -7.68 -2.01
CA GLY A 308 16.01 -6.44 -2.31
C GLY A 308 15.69 -5.28 -1.37
N ASN A 309 15.24 -5.55 -0.13
CA ASN A 309 14.83 -4.50 0.80
C ASN A 309 15.98 -4.04 1.71
N ILE A 310 15.81 -2.87 2.31
CA ILE A 310 16.69 -2.34 3.35
C ILE A 310 15.88 -2.20 4.64
N PHE A 311 16.21 -3.00 5.65
CA PHE A 311 15.68 -2.91 7.00
C PHE A 311 16.70 -2.16 7.87
N SER A 312 16.39 -0.91 8.25
CA SER A 312 17.35 -0.08 8.99
C SER A 312 17.37 -0.41 10.48
N LYS A 313 16.21 -0.52 11.13
CA LYS A 313 16.07 -0.97 12.52
C LYS A 313 14.83 -1.85 12.67
N VAL A 314 15.03 -3.07 13.15
CA VAL A 314 13.94 -3.99 13.53
C VAL A 314 14.04 -4.28 15.01
N HIS A 315 13.04 -3.87 15.76
CA HIS A 315 12.96 -4.14 17.19
C HIS A 315 12.53 -5.57 17.49
N ARG A 316 12.69 -5.99 18.75
CA ARG A 316 12.24 -7.30 19.24
C ARG A 316 10.79 -7.59 18.84
N ASN A 317 10.54 -8.79 18.31
CA ASN A 317 9.26 -9.23 17.76
C ASN A 317 8.73 -8.34 16.63
N GLY A 318 9.59 -7.60 15.94
CA GLY A 318 9.19 -6.60 14.95
C GLY A 318 8.50 -7.23 13.75
N ILE A 319 8.98 -8.39 13.29
CA ILE A 319 8.41 -9.14 12.17
C ILE A 319 8.14 -10.58 12.60
N SER A 320 6.88 -10.97 12.52
CA SER A 320 6.39 -12.31 12.83
C SER A 320 5.51 -12.80 11.68
N PHE A 321 5.90 -13.92 11.08
CA PHE A 321 5.10 -14.64 10.08
C PHE A 321 4.53 -15.92 10.67
N THR A 322 3.23 -16.11 10.51
CA THR A 322 2.50 -17.30 10.98
C THR A 322 1.77 -17.99 9.83
N GLN A 323 1.65 -19.32 9.93
CA GLN A 323 0.87 -20.18 9.02
C GLN A 323 1.26 -20.09 7.53
N TRP A 324 2.56 -19.94 7.24
CA TRP A 324 3.07 -19.87 5.88
C TRP A 324 3.43 -21.21 5.28
N THR A 325 3.36 -21.29 3.95
CA THR A 325 3.81 -22.41 3.12
C THR A 325 5.04 -22.05 2.30
N SER A 326 5.25 -20.77 2.00
CA SER A 326 6.47 -20.26 1.38
C SER A 326 6.91 -18.96 2.04
N LEU A 327 8.17 -18.88 2.46
CA LEU A 327 8.78 -17.66 3.01
C LEU A 327 10.16 -17.45 2.39
N SER A 328 10.34 -16.33 1.69
CA SER A 328 11.55 -16.01 0.94
C SER A 328 12.10 -14.64 1.32
N LEU A 329 13.34 -14.59 1.79
CA LEU A 329 14.10 -13.40 2.15
C LEU A 329 15.37 -13.38 1.28
N VAL A 330 15.30 -12.63 0.19
CA VAL A 330 16.35 -12.64 -0.86
C VAL A 330 16.98 -11.26 -1.04
N ASN A 331 18.31 -11.20 -1.03
CA ASN A 331 19.06 -9.97 -1.32
C ASN A 331 18.67 -8.78 -0.44
N ASN A 332 18.27 -9.00 0.82
CA ASN A 332 17.93 -7.92 1.75
C ASN A 332 19.17 -7.42 2.50
N THR A 333 19.11 -6.18 2.97
CA THR A 333 20.09 -5.59 3.87
C THR A 333 19.48 -5.34 5.24
N PHE A 334 20.04 -5.95 6.28
CA PHE A 334 19.64 -5.79 7.67
C PHE A 334 20.72 -4.99 8.41
N ARG A 335 20.43 -3.74 8.77
CA ARG A 335 21.42 -2.86 9.42
C ARG A 335 21.50 -3.06 10.92
N SER A 336 20.36 -3.04 11.61
CA SER A 336 20.28 -3.22 13.06
C SER A 336 19.06 -4.07 13.41
N VAL A 337 19.28 -5.24 14.01
CA VAL A 337 18.24 -6.22 14.30
C VAL A 337 18.37 -6.65 15.76
N ASP A 338 17.34 -6.37 16.55
CA ASP A 338 17.29 -6.74 17.98
C ASP A 338 17.05 -8.25 18.16
N THR A 339 17.26 -8.76 19.37
CA THR A 339 16.94 -10.14 19.75
C THR A 339 15.47 -10.46 19.47
N GLU A 340 15.20 -11.64 18.93
CA GLU A 340 13.87 -12.13 18.52
C GLU A 340 13.12 -11.19 17.56
N ALA A 341 13.84 -10.36 16.78
CA ALA A 341 13.20 -9.40 15.88
C ALA A 341 12.44 -10.06 14.72
N PHE A 342 12.94 -11.21 14.23
CA PHE A 342 12.32 -12.00 13.16
C PHE A 342 11.92 -13.36 13.68
N ILE A 343 10.61 -13.65 13.62
CA ILE A 343 10.03 -14.93 14.02
C ILE A 343 9.28 -15.51 12.82
N ALA A 344 9.61 -16.75 12.45
CA ALA A 344 8.86 -17.49 11.45
C ALA A 344 8.41 -18.82 12.06
N SER A 345 7.17 -18.86 12.54
CA SER A 345 6.60 -20.06 13.18
C SER A 345 5.46 -20.62 12.34
N LEU A 346 5.52 -21.90 11.97
CA LEU A 346 4.30 -22.64 11.65
C LEU A 346 3.70 -23.13 12.96
N SER A 347 2.61 -22.52 13.41
CA SER A 347 1.69 -23.18 14.32
C SER A 347 0.92 -24.27 13.54
N ALA A 348 1.63 -25.30 13.06
CA ALA A 348 0.95 -26.54 12.73
C ALA A 348 0.43 -27.09 14.07
N SER A 349 -0.87 -27.29 14.12
CA SER A 349 -1.60 -27.86 15.25
C SER A 349 -1.20 -29.33 15.51
N SER A 350 0.06 -29.59 15.85
CA SER A 350 0.55 -30.91 16.26
C SER A 350 0.67 -31.07 17.77
N ASN A 351 0.30 -30.05 18.57
CA ASN A 351 0.06 -30.24 20.00
C ASN A 351 -1.40 -30.69 20.23
N SER A 352 -1.73 -31.83 19.65
CA SER A 352 -2.83 -32.70 20.08
C SER A 352 -2.23 -33.89 20.84
N GLU A 353 -1.32 -33.63 21.77
CA GLU A 353 -1.04 -34.58 22.83
C GLU A 353 -2.13 -34.41 23.89
N THR A 354 -2.87 -35.48 24.16
CA THR A 354 -3.87 -35.65 25.24
C THR A 354 -5.33 -35.25 24.96
N ALA A 355 -5.98 -35.92 23.99
CA ALA A 355 -7.38 -36.28 24.14
C ALA A 355 -7.64 -37.65 23.50
N THR A 356 -7.53 -38.70 24.31
CA THR A 356 -7.95 -40.06 23.99
C THR A 356 -9.46 -40.08 23.75
N VAL A 357 -9.89 -39.85 22.52
CA VAL A 357 -11.24 -40.19 22.08
C VAL A 357 -11.07 -41.19 20.95
N ASP A 358 -11.32 -42.46 21.29
CA ASP A 358 -11.36 -43.58 20.35
C ASP A 358 -12.46 -43.33 19.30
N LEU A 359 -12.07 -42.75 18.17
CA LEU A 359 -12.87 -42.74 16.95
C LEU A 359 -12.21 -43.64 15.91
N PRO A 360 -13.00 -44.47 15.18
CA PRO A 360 -12.47 -45.46 14.27
C PRO A 360 -11.73 -44.81 13.09
N PRO A 361 -10.68 -45.46 12.58
CA PRO A 361 -9.83 -44.92 11.53
C PRO A 361 -10.59 -44.84 10.21
N LEU A 362 -10.96 -43.64 9.80
CA LEU A 362 -11.39 -43.36 8.44
C LEU A 362 -10.16 -43.44 7.54
N GLN A 363 -9.99 -44.59 6.88
CA GLN A 363 -9.14 -44.73 5.70
C GLN A 363 -9.69 -43.80 4.60
N HIS A 364 -9.12 -42.60 4.49
CA HIS A 364 -9.22 -41.78 3.29
C HIS A 364 -7.85 -41.71 2.63
N SER A 365 -7.67 -42.67 1.72
CA SER A 365 -6.72 -42.60 0.63
C SER A 365 -7.03 -41.40 -0.25
N GLN A 366 -6.35 -40.27 -0.03
CA GLN A 366 -5.95 -39.39 -1.10
C GLN A 366 -4.54 -38.88 -0.79
N HIS A 367 -3.59 -39.27 -1.65
CA HIS A 367 -2.32 -38.60 -1.87
C HIS A 367 -2.59 -37.13 -2.18
N SER A 368 -2.83 -36.32 -1.15
CA SER A 368 -2.59 -34.89 -1.27
C SER A 368 -1.08 -34.75 -1.36
N LEU A 369 -0.62 -34.26 -2.50
CA LEU A 369 0.74 -33.75 -2.70
C LEU A 369 0.89 -32.53 -1.76
N ILE A 370 1.01 -32.77 -0.46
CA ILE A 370 1.34 -31.74 0.50
C ILE A 370 2.77 -31.35 0.17
N ARG A 371 2.92 -30.22 -0.53
CA ARG A 371 4.24 -29.64 -0.77
C ARG A 371 4.81 -29.28 0.60
N SER A 372 6.00 -29.79 0.91
CA SER A 372 6.77 -29.35 2.06
C SER A 372 6.89 -27.82 2.03
N PRO A 373 6.64 -27.13 3.14
CA PRO A 373 6.83 -25.69 3.19
C PRO A 373 8.26 -25.30 2.80
N GLU A 374 8.40 -24.19 2.09
CA GLU A 374 9.67 -23.73 1.52
C GLU A 374 10.15 -22.49 2.25
N PHE A 375 11.36 -22.53 2.78
CA PHE A 375 12.03 -21.38 3.39
C PHE A 375 13.29 -21.05 2.61
N ASN A 376 13.44 -19.79 2.21
CA ASN A 376 14.60 -19.31 1.48
C ASN A 376 15.18 -18.07 2.16
N PHE A 377 16.45 -18.13 2.55
CA PHE A 377 17.22 -17.03 3.11
C PHE A 377 18.54 -16.91 2.33
N THR A 378 18.53 -16.14 1.24
CA THR A 378 19.65 -16.11 0.29
C THR A 378 20.14 -14.70 -0.04
N GLY A 379 21.46 -14.50 -0.12
CA GLY A 379 22.04 -13.25 -0.62
C GLY A 379 21.91 -12.06 0.33
N ASN A 380 21.55 -12.28 1.60
CA ASN A 380 21.29 -11.19 2.53
C ASN A 380 22.59 -10.60 3.09
N CYS A 381 22.59 -9.29 3.37
CA CYS A 381 23.69 -8.58 4.02
C CYS A 381 23.28 -8.21 5.46
N LEU A 382 24.06 -8.65 6.45
CA LEU A 382 23.76 -8.55 7.87
C LEU A 382 24.85 -7.76 8.60
N TYR A 383 24.47 -6.66 9.28
CA TYR A 383 25.40 -5.76 9.98
C TYR A 383 25.36 -5.95 11.51
N GLU A 384 24.60 -5.12 12.22
CA GLU A 384 24.49 -5.15 13.68
C GLU A 384 23.35 -6.08 14.10
N ILE A 385 23.65 -7.36 14.22
CA ILE A 385 22.67 -8.38 14.57
C ILE A 385 22.88 -8.81 16.02
N ALA A 386 21.85 -8.68 16.84
CA ALA A 386 21.85 -9.16 18.21
C ALA A 386 21.70 -10.69 18.27
N ASP A 387 22.01 -11.25 19.44
CA ASP A 387 21.80 -12.67 19.70
C ASP A 387 20.30 -13.03 19.56
N SER A 388 20.02 -14.18 18.99
CA SER A 388 18.74 -14.77 18.62
C SER A 388 17.86 -13.83 17.80
N ALA A 389 18.45 -12.99 16.95
CA ALA A 389 17.71 -12.05 16.10
C ALA A 389 16.74 -12.74 15.13
N PHE A 390 17.12 -13.91 14.63
CA PHE A 390 16.31 -14.71 13.70
C PHE A 390 15.97 -16.06 14.32
N ASP A 391 14.68 -16.31 14.52
CA ASP A 391 14.18 -17.62 14.93
C ASP A 391 13.58 -18.34 13.72
N PHE A 392 14.36 -19.27 13.17
CA PHE A 392 13.98 -20.18 12.10
C PHE A 392 14.08 -21.63 12.59
N SER A 393 13.64 -21.90 13.83
CA SER A 393 13.52 -23.25 14.38
C SER A 393 12.46 -24.07 13.64
N LEU A 394 12.72 -24.35 12.37
CA LEU A 394 11.87 -25.08 11.43
C LEU A 394 12.14 -26.58 11.57
N GLY A 395 11.09 -27.39 11.44
CA GLY A 395 11.21 -28.84 11.53
C GLY A 395 11.98 -29.45 10.35
N GLU A 396 12.32 -30.73 10.46
CA GLU A 396 13.03 -31.48 9.40
C GLU A 396 12.22 -31.59 8.09
N ASP A 397 10.90 -31.38 8.14
CA ASP A 397 10.00 -31.48 6.98
C ASP A 397 10.05 -30.26 6.04
N PHE A 398 10.84 -29.23 6.37
CA PHE A 398 10.94 -28.00 5.58
C PHE A 398 12.00 -28.11 4.49
N ASN A 399 11.69 -27.57 3.32
CA ASN A 399 12.69 -27.33 2.29
C ASN A 399 13.39 -26.01 2.59
N ILE A 400 14.51 -26.10 3.32
CA ILE A 400 15.30 -24.95 3.79
C ILE A 400 16.44 -24.67 2.80
N VAL A 401 16.48 -23.46 2.26
CA VAL A 401 17.57 -22.95 1.41
C VAL A 401 18.20 -21.75 2.10
N ILE A 402 19.44 -21.92 2.58
CA ILE A 402 20.26 -20.84 3.14
C ILE A 402 21.55 -20.77 2.34
N ASP A 403 21.74 -19.70 1.58
CA ASP A 403 22.90 -19.58 0.70
C ASP A 403 23.40 -18.13 0.54
N ASN A 404 24.71 -17.96 0.35
CA ASN A 404 25.35 -16.70 0.02
C ASN A 404 24.97 -15.50 0.90
N ASN A 405 24.85 -15.70 2.21
CA ASN A 405 24.59 -14.59 3.15
C ASN A 405 25.91 -13.98 3.64
N PHE A 406 25.96 -12.65 3.72
CA PHE A 406 27.13 -11.86 4.07
C PHE A 406 26.98 -11.24 5.45
N PHE A 407 27.83 -11.65 6.38
CA PHE A 407 27.83 -11.19 7.75
C PHE A 407 29.02 -10.25 7.98
N PHE A 408 28.75 -9.02 8.43
CA PHE A 408 29.76 -7.98 8.65
C PHE A 408 30.49 -8.11 10.00
N PHE A 409 30.40 -9.26 10.66
CA PHE A 409 31.29 -9.61 11.77
C PHE A 409 32.61 -10.18 11.25
N LYS A 410 33.67 -10.05 12.05
CA LYS A 410 35.00 -10.53 11.69
C LYS A 410 35.06 -12.05 11.71
N CYS A 411 35.80 -12.65 10.79
CA CYS A 411 35.99 -14.09 10.81
C CYS A 411 36.75 -14.56 12.08
N HIS A 412 36.25 -15.61 12.73
CA HIS A 412 36.85 -16.25 13.91
C HIS A 412 37.05 -17.75 13.68
N CYS A 413 37.97 -18.39 14.40
CA CYS A 413 38.16 -19.85 14.31
C CYS A 413 37.06 -20.65 15.03
N ASP A 414 36.41 -20.03 16.01
CA ASP A 414 35.17 -20.53 16.57
C ASP A 414 34.00 -19.75 15.95
N MET A 415 33.51 -20.24 14.81
CA MET A 415 32.32 -19.69 14.16
C MET A 415 31.02 -20.22 14.77
N SER A 416 31.09 -21.31 15.53
CA SER A 416 29.91 -21.96 16.09
C SER A 416 29.18 -21.05 17.07
N GLY A 417 29.92 -20.31 17.90
CA GLY A 417 29.38 -19.31 18.81
C GLY A 417 28.65 -18.16 18.10
N PRO A 418 29.33 -17.35 17.27
CA PRO A 418 28.71 -16.21 16.58
C PRO A 418 27.54 -16.60 15.66
N VAL A 419 27.64 -17.71 14.93
CA VAL A 419 26.57 -18.15 14.01
C VAL A 419 25.36 -18.66 14.79
N GLY A 420 25.58 -19.53 15.78
CA GLY A 420 24.50 -20.04 16.63
C GLY A 420 23.88 -18.96 17.54
N ALA A 421 24.64 -17.90 17.85
CA ALA A 421 24.09 -16.74 18.51
C ALA A 421 23.13 -15.97 17.59
N ILE A 422 23.35 -15.86 16.27
CA ILE A 422 22.52 -15.00 15.42
C ILE A 422 21.19 -15.68 15.00
N MET A 423 21.24 -16.97 14.71
CA MET A 423 20.10 -17.71 14.15
C MET A 423 19.90 -19.04 14.88
N ALA A 424 18.66 -19.34 15.27
CA ALA A 424 18.31 -20.62 15.86
C ALA A 424 17.90 -21.64 14.77
N GLY A 425 18.44 -22.87 14.83
CA GLY A 425 17.90 -24.05 14.14
C GLY A 425 18.40 -24.33 12.73
N SER A 426 19.49 -23.70 12.27
CA SER A 426 20.10 -23.94 10.95
C SER A 426 21.60 -23.55 10.89
N GLU A 427 22.28 -23.65 12.03
CA GLU A 427 23.66 -23.22 12.23
C GLU A 427 24.65 -23.86 11.24
N PRO A 428 24.58 -25.18 10.94
CA PRO A 428 25.50 -25.81 9.99
C PRO A 428 25.40 -25.21 8.58
N LEU A 429 24.18 -24.96 8.08
CA LEU A 429 23.96 -24.40 6.74
C LEU A 429 24.53 -22.99 6.63
N ILE A 430 24.32 -22.16 7.65
CA ILE A 430 24.85 -20.78 7.68
C ILE A 430 26.37 -20.79 7.67
N TYR A 431 26.98 -21.70 8.43
CA TYR A 431 28.43 -21.84 8.48
C TYR A 431 29.03 -22.35 7.16
N GLU A 432 28.36 -23.29 6.49
CA GLU A 432 28.82 -23.85 5.21
C GLU A 432 28.71 -22.86 4.04
N THR A 433 27.61 -22.09 3.97
CA THR A 433 27.31 -21.24 2.81
C THR A 433 27.53 -19.74 3.05
N GLY A 434 27.61 -19.33 4.32
CA GLY A 434 27.76 -17.94 4.74
C GLY A 434 29.18 -17.38 4.58
N TYR A 435 29.25 -16.06 4.52
CA TYR A 435 30.48 -15.29 4.40
C TYR A 435 30.68 -14.39 5.61
N CYS A 436 31.91 -14.32 6.12
CA CYS A 436 32.32 -13.40 7.19
C CYS A 436 33.29 -12.35 6.65
N SER A 437 33.48 -11.25 7.38
CA SER A 437 34.35 -10.15 6.96
C SER A 437 35.82 -10.38 7.34
N ILE A 438 36.71 -10.16 6.36
CA ILE A 438 38.16 -10.06 6.52
C ILE A 438 38.53 -8.58 6.56
N ASP A 439 38.86 -8.11 7.76
CA ASP A 439 39.37 -6.75 7.96
C ASP A 439 40.86 -6.65 7.56
N ARG A 440 41.37 -5.42 7.55
CA ARG A 440 42.78 -5.12 7.24
C ARG A 440 43.77 -5.88 8.13
N THR A 441 43.38 -6.20 9.37
CA THR A 441 44.24 -6.90 10.32
C THR A 441 44.40 -8.36 9.89
N LEU A 442 43.28 -9.06 9.67
CA LEU A 442 43.28 -10.44 9.20
C LEU A 442 43.89 -10.58 7.80
N ALA A 443 43.61 -9.61 6.92
CA ALA A 443 44.18 -9.55 5.57
C ALA A 443 45.71 -9.56 5.60
N LYS A 444 46.34 -8.69 6.40
CA LYS A 444 47.79 -8.68 6.57
C LYS A 444 48.31 -9.96 7.22
N CYS A 445 47.61 -10.40 8.27
CA CYS A 445 48.01 -11.54 9.07
C CYS A 445 48.22 -12.82 8.26
N PHE A 446 47.28 -13.06 7.34
CA PHE A 446 47.17 -14.31 6.60
C PHE A 446 47.37 -14.12 5.10
N HIS A 447 47.82 -12.92 4.67
CA HIS A 447 47.95 -12.54 3.26
C HIS A 447 46.65 -12.78 2.46
N LEU A 448 45.50 -12.50 3.07
CA LEU A 448 44.18 -12.63 2.47
C LEU A 448 43.72 -11.29 1.85
N PRO A 449 42.88 -11.30 0.81
CA PRO A 449 42.23 -10.08 0.33
C PRO A 449 41.26 -9.54 1.39
N GLU A 450 41.24 -8.22 1.58
CA GLU A 450 40.19 -7.55 2.37
C GLU A 450 38.83 -7.78 1.71
N GLY A 451 37.78 -8.00 2.51
CA GLY A 451 36.43 -8.23 2.00
C GLY A 451 35.71 -9.38 2.70
N PHE A 452 35.20 -10.33 1.92
CA PHE A 452 34.42 -11.47 2.41
C PHE A 452 35.03 -12.80 1.99
N ILE A 453 35.02 -13.76 2.91
CA ILE A 453 35.40 -15.15 2.64
C ILE A 453 34.33 -16.08 3.20
N LYS A 454 34.10 -17.22 2.55
CA LYS A 454 33.23 -18.27 3.09
C LYS A 454 33.74 -18.71 4.46
N MET A 455 32.85 -18.82 5.44
CA MET A 455 33.22 -19.18 6.82
C MET A 455 33.91 -20.54 6.87
N TRP A 456 33.38 -21.56 6.18
CA TRP A 456 34.03 -22.87 6.01
C TRP A 456 35.46 -22.76 5.46
N ASN A 457 35.67 -22.01 4.38
CA ASN A 457 36.99 -21.85 3.77
C ASN A 457 37.98 -21.17 4.71
N PHE A 458 37.52 -20.19 5.49
CA PHE A 458 38.36 -19.53 6.49
C PHE A 458 38.82 -20.54 7.54
N THR A 459 37.91 -21.34 8.09
CA THR A 459 38.27 -22.35 9.09
C THR A 459 39.23 -23.40 8.54
N GLU A 460 38.94 -23.96 7.38
CA GLU A 460 39.78 -24.99 6.74
C GLU A 460 41.19 -24.47 6.42
N GLN A 461 41.30 -23.26 5.88
CA GLN A 461 42.59 -22.74 5.40
C GLN A 461 43.41 -22.09 6.50
N ILE A 462 42.77 -21.44 7.47
CA ILE A 462 43.45 -20.61 8.46
C ILE A 462 43.51 -21.31 9.82
N CYS A 463 42.37 -21.82 10.29
CA CYS A 463 42.22 -22.29 11.66
C CYS A 463 42.67 -23.73 11.88
N LEU A 464 42.50 -24.62 10.90
CA LEU A 464 43.08 -25.97 10.99
C LEU A 464 44.60 -25.95 10.88
N ALA A 465 45.16 -24.98 10.15
CA ALA A 465 46.60 -24.78 10.05
C ALA A 465 47.19 -24.19 11.35
N HIS A 466 46.41 -23.42 12.10
CA HIS A 466 46.85 -22.73 13.31
C HIS A 466 45.73 -22.79 14.37
N GLU A 467 45.90 -23.59 15.42
CA GLU A 467 44.91 -23.76 16.51
C GLU A 467 44.42 -22.43 17.12
N ARG A 468 45.19 -21.34 16.96
CA ARG A 468 44.84 -19.97 17.33
C ARG A 468 45.33 -18.99 16.26
N ILE A 469 44.56 -17.91 16.03
CA ILE A 469 44.98 -16.76 15.22
C ILE A 469 46.14 -16.06 15.95
N LEU A 470 47.37 -16.39 15.60
CA LEU A 470 48.58 -15.76 16.12
C LEU A 470 49.16 -14.83 15.05
N CYS A 471 48.85 -13.54 15.20
CA CYS A 471 49.35 -12.53 14.28
C CYS A 471 50.65 -11.91 14.76
N GLU A 472 51.80 -12.44 14.32
CA GLU A 472 53.11 -11.95 14.76
C GLU A 472 53.34 -10.46 14.42
N GLU A 473 52.81 -9.97 13.29
CA GLU A 473 52.96 -8.56 12.88
C GLU A 473 52.24 -7.59 13.83
N VAL A 474 51.04 -7.95 14.30
CA VAL A 474 50.29 -7.11 15.26
C VAL A 474 50.96 -7.10 16.63
N GLN A 475 51.59 -8.21 17.03
CA GLN A 475 52.35 -8.28 18.27
C GLN A 475 53.61 -7.40 18.23
N ARG A 476 54.29 -7.28 17.08
CA ARG A 476 55.45 -6.39 16.91
C ARG A 476 55.07 -4.92 16.97
N ASP A 477 53.96 -4.53 16.33
CA ASP A 477 53.47 -3.13 16.38
C ASP A 477 52.97 -2.74 17.78
N ALA A 478 52.31 -3.65 18.50
CA ALA A 478 51.89 -3.42 19.89
C ALA A 478 53.09 -3.34 20.85
N ALA A 479 54.15 -4.13 20.63
CA ALA A 479 55.38 -4.07 21.42
C ALA A 479 56.24 -2.82 21.13
N ALA A 480 56.04 -2.16 19.98
CA ALA A 480 56.75 -0.92 19.63
C ALA A 480 56.14 0.34 20.29
N VAL A 481 54.90 0.27 20.80
CA VAL A 481 54.23 1.36 21.54
C VAL A 481 54.49 1.23 23.04
N ILE A 482 55.76 1.27 23.45
CA ILE A 482 56.12 1.46 24.86
C ILE A 482 56.24 2.97 25.10
N PRO A 483 55.43 3.61 25.96
CA PRO A 483 55.60 5.03 26.26
C PRO A 483 56.96 5.25 26.95
N PRO A 484 57.67 6.36 26.65
CA PRO A 484 58.97 6.63 27.24
C PRO A 484 58.85 6.69 28.77
N ARG A 485 59.67 5.87 29.43
CA ARG A 485 59.79 5.74 30.87
C ARG A 485 60.10 7.13 31.45
N ASN A 486 59.16 7.68 32.22
CA ASN A 486 59.35 8.92 32.96
C ASN A 486 60.59 8.79 33.87
N VAL A 487 61.67 9.46 33.49
CA VAL A 487 62.84 9.66 34.35
C VAL A 487 62.46 10.71 35.38
N GLY A 488 61.94 10.25 36.52
CA GLY A 488 61.72 11.11 37.69
C GLY A 488 63.05 11.56 38.27
N SER A 489 63.39 12.83 38.03
CA SER A 489 64.37 13.57 38.83
C SER A 489 63.90 13.64 40.28
N GLY A 490 64.83 13.41 41.21
CA GLY A 490 64.53 13.36 42.63
C GLY A 490 64.51 14.71 43.35
N VAL A 491 64.24 14.57 44.65
CA VAL A 491 64.79 15.34 45.78
C VAL A 491 64.04 16.65 46.14
N LEU A 492 63.31 16.69 47.29
CA LEU A 492 63.77 17.19 48.62
C LEU A 492 62.63 17.47 49.63
N ARG A 493 62.97 17.27 50.93
CA ARG A 493 62.38 17.74 52.22
C ARG A 493 61.31 16.83 52.86
N SER A 494 61.41 16.48 54.16
CA SER A 494 61.86 17.28 55.31
C SER A 494 62.29 16.42 56.53
N ALA A 495 63.26 16.94 57.28
CA ALA A 495 63.43 16.78 58.72
C ALA A 495 64.04 18.09 59.25
N GLY A 496 63.45 18.65 60.32
CA GLY A 496 63.87 19.89 60.98
C GLY A 496 62.81 20.98 60.92
#